data_AF-A0AB74UAQ6-F1
#
_entry.id   AF-A0AB74UAQ6-F1
#
_cell.length_a   1.000
_cell.length_b   1.000
_cell.length_c   1.000
_cell.angle_alpha   90.00
_cell.angle_beta   90.00
_cell.angle_gamma   90.00
#
_symmetry.space_group_name_H-M   'P 1'
#
loop_
_entity.id
_entity.type
_entity.pdbx_description
1 polymer ?
#
loop_
_entity_poly.entity_id
_entity_poly.type
_entity_poly.pdbx_seq_one_letter_code
_entity_poly.pdbx_strand_id
1 'polypeptide(L)'
;MLITGKRPRAVATAPLQSLAQGAMFWRPDQIEDSAWLDHLPWIFWLLEASQPQRCVTLGARFGSPHAAFCQGLGRLGLSAESLLVAEGPQAEELQAKADRRYGGFARHLQMPPHRAAKQIEADSVDILALDLEPTDPDMDELLERWIPRLSHQGVVLIPGISRHESGCLAHHYYAGLQNRYRSVTFHHGDGLGVLVVGEAPAELVETLLNRWAAPTAARTVREVFARLGRGCVDQALAEKQAQRLRETASRLDHVAREREEQSANLSNLQQTLREREEALAELEADKLHLAENVSDTHGQLQALQLELTQAQTDLYDVEQKLTASEGQRQTLERTLAQKENQLQKRFEELAALTAVAEKRDAECQELKTALEHAKLKANHKTVDQTARITALEAELRQKDENIATRFNELAILTRMLESRDSEIASLNAALAEAKRAANRNARPAEAAPAVSSREKAIPSVVEPVAVKPEPEPMASAKPSPQPGVRAASAASRWAIGHFPFGAERDKRKERRRLRRKRLEAVAEIEASEWFDAQWYLERYPDIARDPDYGKNPALHYLKFGGFEGRNPSPYFDSAAYLEVYPDVEMTGINPLLHFIRDGIKENREPMP
;
A
#
# COMPACT_ATOMS: atom_id res chain seq x y z
N MET A 1 -3.03 -101.60 71.39
CA MET A 1 -3.04 -101.85 69.92
C MET A 1 -3.86 -100.74 69.27
N LEU A 2 -3.32 -100.08 68.25
CA LEU A 2 -4.08 -99.21 67.35
C LEU A 2 -4.32 -99.99 66.06
N ILE A 3 -5.57 -100.14 65.63
CA ILE A 3 -5.92 -100.74 64.33
C ILE A 3 -6.50 -99.64 63.44
N THR A 4 -5.98 -99.55 62.22
CA THR A 4 -6.23 -98.48 61.27
C THR A 4 -7.56 -98.62 60.55
N GLY A 5 -8.38 -97.57 60.57
CA GLY A 5 -9.62 -97.46 59.79
C GLY A 5 -9.59 -96.27 58.83
N LYS A 6 -8.91 -96.38 57.68
CA LYS A 6 -9.03 -95.38 56.60
C LYS A 6 -10.47 -95.38 56.08
N ARG A 7 -11.19 -94.26 56.25
CA ARG A 7 -12.50 -94.06 55.59
C ARG A 7 -12.29 -93.94 54.07
N PRO A 8 -13.18 -94.47 53.22
CA PRO A 8 -13.09 -94.30 51.77
C PRO A 8 -13.32 -92.84 51.33
N ARG A 9 -12.73 -92.45 50.20
CA ARG A 9 -12.80 -91.08 49.64
C ARG A 9 -14.23 -90.66 49.30
N ALA A 10 -14.73 -89.57 49.90
CA ALA A 10 -16.01 -88.95 49.55
C ALA A 10 -15.93 -88.00 48.33
N VAL A 11 -14.72 -87.65 47.87
CA VAL A 11 -14.41 -86.64 46.84
C VAL A 11 -15.12 -86.87 45.49
N ALA A 12 -15.46 -88.12 45.18
CA ALA A 12 -16.12 -88.51 43.93
C ALA A 12 -17.56 -87.96 43.76
N THR A 13 -18.20 -87.46 44.82
CA THR A 13 -19.63 -87.11 44.82
C THR A 13 -19.95 -85.61 44.94
N ALA A 14 -18.97 -84.75 45.21
CA ALA A 14 -19.20 -83.30 45.26
C ALA A 14 -19.58 -82.74 43.87
N PRO A 15 -20.48 -81.75 43.74
CA PRO A 15 -20.85 -81.15 42.46
C PRO A 15 -19.64 -80.53 41.73
N LEU A 16 -19.77 -80.23 40.43
CA LEU A 16 -18.71 -79.53 39.68
C LEU A 16 -18.39 -78.13 40.24
N GLN A 17 -19.28 -77.56 41.07
CA GLN A 17 -19.04 -76.37 41.87
C GLN A 17 -17.81 -76.49 42.79
N SER A 18 -17.38 -77.70 43.17
CA SER A 18 -16.13 -77.90 43.93
C SER A 18 -14.85 -77.62 43.14
N LEU A 19 -14.96 -77.31 41.84
CA LEU A 19 -13.88 -76.84 40.99
C LEU A 19 -13.97 -75.33 40.71
N ALA A 20 -14.99 -74.63 41.20
CA ALA A 20 -15.06 -73.18 41.09
C ALA A 20 -14.07 -72.53 42.07
N GLN A 21 -13.24 -71.62 41.57
CA GLN A 21 -12.20 -70.91 42.32
C GLN A 21 -12.37 -69.40 42.10
N GLY A 22 -11.99 -68.55 43.06
CA GLY A 22 -12.28 -67.12 43.00
C GLY A 22 -11.57 -66.40 41.84
N ALA A 23 -10.35 -66.82 41.54
CA ALA A 23 -9.44 -66.21 40.58
C ALA A 23 -9.85 -66.45 39.12
N MET A 24 -10.62 -67.50 38.82
CA MET A 24 -11.10 -67.75 37.45
C MET A 24 -12.06 -66.65 36.93
N PHE A 25 -12.58 -65.80 37.82
CA PHE A 25 -13.42 -64.64 37.48
C PHE A 25 -12.65 -63.32 37.45
N TRP A 26 -11.32 -63.34 37.57
CA TRP A 26 -10.51 -62.12 37.56
C TRP A 26 -10.31 -61.57 36.15
N ARG A 27 -10.62 -60.27 35.99
CA ARG A 27 -10.21 -59.46 34.85
C ARG A 27 -8.67 -59.42 34.76
N PRO A 28 -8.07 -59.79 33.62
CA PRO A 28 -6.64 -59.59 33.38
C PRO A 28 -6.25 -58.11 33.43
N ASP A 29 -5.05 -57.82 33.97
CA ASP A 29 -4.43 -56.49 34.00
C ASP A 29 -3.72 -56.13 32.68
N GLN A 30 -3.31 -57.13 31.90
CA GLN A 30 -2.75 -57.01 30.55
C GLN A 30 -3.66 -57.78 29.59
N ILE A 31 -4.11 -57.11 28.53
CA ILE A 31 -5.13 -57.61 27.60
C ILE A 31 -4.64 -57.34 26.18
N GLU A 32 -4.15 -58.40 25.54
CA GLU A 32 -3.48 -58.35 24.25
C GLU A 32 -4.03 -59.46 23.33
N ASP A 33 -4.20 -59.11 22.06
CA ASP A 33 -4.74 -59.95 20.99
C ASP A 33 -3.78 -61.12 20.74
N SER A 34 -4.02 -62.26 21.41
CA SER A 34 -3.04 -63.34 21.56
C SER A 34 -3.72 -64.69 21.82
N ALA A 35 -3.03 -65.78 21.46
CA ALA A 35 -3.47 -67.16 21.69
C ALA A 35 -3.73 -67.50 23.18
N TRP A 36 -3.31 -66.64 24.10
CA TRP A 36 -3.53 -66.78 25.54
C TRP A 36 -4.80 -66.10 26.06
N LEU A 37 -5.38 -65.14 25.34
CA LEU A 37 -6.43 -64.25 25.87
C LEU A 37 -7.69 -65.03 26.33
N ASP A 38 -8.11 -66.01 25.52
CA ASP A 38 -9.19 -66.95 25.82
C ASP A 38 -8.89 -67.92 26.99
N HIS A 39 -7.65 -67.92 27.50
CA HIS A 39 -7.14 -68.90 28.45
C HIS A 39 -6.54 -68.27 29.74
N LEU A 40 -6.45 -66.94 29.85
CA LEU A 40 -6.03 -66.28 31.10
C LEU A 40 -6.88 -66.66 32.33
N PRO A 41 -8.23 -66.83 32.22
CA PRO A 41 -9.05 -67.36 33.32
C PRO A 41 -8.64 -68.76 33.81
N TRP A 42 -8.08 -69.60 32.91
CA TRP A 42 -7.55 -70.92 33.25
C TRP A 42 -6.21 -70.80 33.99
N ILE A 43 -5.34 -69.85 33.60
CA ILE A 43 -4.11 -69.56 34.34
C ILE A 43 -4.44 -69.13 35.78
N PHE A 44 -5.37 -68.19 35.96
CA PHE A 44 -5.77 -67.76 37.30
C PHE A 44 -6.37 -68.89 38.15
N TRP A 45 -7.21 -69.74 37.55
CA TRP A 45 -7.72 -70.95 38.21
C TRP A 45 -6.58 -71.87 38.67
N LEU A 46 -5.60 -72.13 37.80
CA LEU A 46 -4.48 -73.02 38.09
C LEU A 46 -3.62 -72.50 39.25
N LEU A 47 -3.34 -71.20 39.29
CA LEU A 47 -2.56 -70.57 40.37
C LEU A 47 -3.22 -70.72 41.75
N GLU A 48 -4.55 -70.55 41.84
CA GLU A 48 -5.30 -70.76 43.09
C GLU A 48 -5.41 -72.26 43.44
N ALA A 49 -5.50 -73.13 42.43
CA ALA A 49 -5.66 -74.57 42.58
C ALA A 49 -4.36 -75.34 42.90
N SER A 50 -3.18 -74.84 42.52
CA SER A 50 -1.88 -75.49 42.80
C SER A 50 -0.97 -74.73 43.76
N GLN A 51 -1.17 -73.42 43.99
CA GLN A 51 -0.34 -72.58 44.87
C GLN A 51 1.18 -72.77 44.62
N PRO A 52 1.65 -72.55 43.38
CA PRO A 52 3.03 -72.85 42.97
C PRO A 52 4.05 -71.98 43.70
N GLN A 53 5.29 -72.46 43.79
CA GLN A 53 6.45 -71.70 44.26
C GLN A 53 7.22 -71.04 43.11
N ARG A 54 7.22 -71.63 41.90
CA ARG A 54 7.86 -71.05 40.72
C ARG A 54 7.03 -71.24 39.44
N CYS A 55 6.67 -70.14 38.81
CA CYS A 55 6.09 -70.08 37.47
C CYS A 55 7.13 -69.58 36.47
N VAL A 56 7.25 -70.22 35.31
CA VAL A 56 8.19 -69.84 34.26
C VAL A 56 7.44 -69.62 32.95
N THR A 57 7.75 -68.52 32.26
CA THR A 57 7.33 -68.25 30.88
C THR A 57 8.55 -68.32 29.97
N LEU A 58 8.53 -69.22 28.99
CA LEU A 58 9.52 -69.27 27.92
C LEU A 58 9.05 -68.42 26.75
N GLY A 59 9.91 -67.55 26.24
CA GLY A 59 9.53 -66.60 25.19
C GLY A 59 8.84 -65.34 25.74
N ALA A 60 8.62 -64.40 24.82
CA ALA A 60 8.08 -63.07 25.11
C ALA A 60 7.22 -62.55 23.94
N ARG A 61 6.66 -63.45 23.12
CA ARG A 61 5.91 -63.14 21.90
C ARG A 61 4.71 -62.23 22.18
N PHE A 62 4.09 -62.39 23.35
CA PHE A 62 3.05 -61.51 23.88
C PHE A 62 3.35 -61.10 25.33
N GLY A 63 3.83 -62.02 26.16
CA GLY A 63 4.01 -61.84 27.60
C GLY A 63 2.75 -62.03 28.44
N SER A 64 1.58 -62.21 27.79
CA SER A 64 0.27 -62.50 28.42
C SER A 64 0.33 -63.53 29.58
N PRO A 65 0.99 -64.71 29.46
CA PRO A 65 1.05 -65.67 30.56
C PRO A 65 1.96 -65.20 31.71
N HIS A 66 3.07 -64.51 31.42
CA HIS A 66 3.94 -63.95 32.47
C HIS A 66 3.22 -62.84 33.25
N ALA A 67 2.47 -61.97 32.55
CA ALA A 67 1.64 -60.94 33.17
C ALA A 67 0.52 -61.56 34.03
N ALA A 68 -0.13 -62.63 33.56
CA ALA A 68 -1.14 -63.37 34.31
C ALA A 68 -0.55 -64.10 35.53
N PHE A 69 0.64 -64.70 35.44
CA PHE A 69 1.37 -65.22 36.60
C PHE A 69 1.64 -64.10 37.60
N CYS A 70 2.25 -62.98 37.18
CA CYS A 70 2.60 -61.88 38.07
C CYS A 70 1.38 -61.28 38.79
N GLN A 71 0.29 -61.05 38.05
CA GLN A 71 -1.01 -60.64 38.60
C GLN A 71 -1.56 -61.67 39.59
N GLY A 72 -1.55 -62.95 39.22
CA GLY A 72 -2.17 -64.02 39.99
C GLY A 72 -1.45 -64.26 41.32
N LEU A 73 -0.12 -64.42 41.30
CA LEU A 73 0.70 -64.57 42.51
C LEU A 73 0.52 -63.37 43.44
N GLY A 74 0.58 -62.14 42.89
CA GLY A 74 0.43 -60.90 43.67
C GLY A 74 -0.96 -60.70 44.29
N ARG A 75 -2.04 -61.13 43.63
CA ARG A 75 -3.41 -61.03 44.16
C ARG A 75 -3.78 -62.18 45.11
N LEU A 76 -3.19 -63.37 44.93
CA LEU A 76 -3.35 -64.50 45.85
C LEU A 76 -2.45 -64.37 47.10
N GLY A 77 -1.43 -63.50 47.07
CA GLY A 77 -0.46 -63.34 48.16
C GLY A 77 0.54 -64.49 48.27
N LEU A 78 0.79 -65.20 47.17
CA LEU A 78 1.67 -66.37 47.16
C LEU A 78 3.15 -65.95 47.26
N SER A 79 3.90 -66.66 48.09
CA SER A 79 5.35 -66.47 48.27
C SER A 79 6.13 -67.20 47.18
N ALA A 80 5.96 -66.73 45.94
CA ALA A 80 6.32 -67.47 44.73
C ALA A 80 6.98 -66.56 43.67
N GLU A 81 7.83 -67.14 42.84
CA GLU A 81 8.59 -66.47 41.78
C GLU A 81 7.86 -66.56 40.42
N SER A 82 7.86 -65.48 39.65
CA SER A 82 7.44 -65.48 38.24
C SER A 82 8.62 -65.08 37.36
N LEU A 83 9.13 -66.03 36.57
CA LEU A 83 10.34 -65.88 35.76
C LEU A 83 10.00 -65.81 34.26
N LEU A 84 10.30 -64.66 33.63
CA LEU A 84 10.33 -64.51 32.18
C LEU A 84 11.68 -65.00 31.65
N VAL A 85 11.68 -65.84 30.62
CA VAL A 85 12.88 -66.39 29.98
C VAL A 85 12.85 -66.06 28.49
N ALA A 86 13.48 -64.95 28.12
CA ALA A 86 13.50 -64.44 26.76
C ALA A 86 14.61 -63.40 26.57
N GLU A 87 14.94 -63.09 25.32
CA GLU A 87 15.87 -62.01 24.96
C GLU A 87 15.24 -61.01 23.97
N GLY A 88 15.94 -59.92 23.68
CA GLY A 88 15.46 -58.86 22.80
C GLY A 88 14.57 -57.79 23.49
N PRO A 89 14.25 -56.70 22.78
CA PRO A 89 13.64 -55.50 23.36
C PRO A 89 12.20 -55.72 23.87
N GLN A 90 11.45 -56.67 23.29
CA GLN A 90 10.11 -57.00 23.75
C GLN A 90 10.11 -57.63 25.15
N ALA A 91 11.11 -58.46 25.46
CA ALA A 91 11.31 -59.02 26.79
C ALA A 91 11.69 -57.94 27.82
N GLU A 92 12.55 -56.99 27.42
CA GLU A 92 12.90 -55.82 28.25
C GLU A 92 11.69 -54.93 28.54
N GLU A 93 10.83 -54.66 27.55
CA GLU A 93 9.60 -53.87 27.75
C GLU A 93 8.61 -54.60 28.70
N LEU A 94 8.44 -55.91 28.53
CA LEU A 94 7.58 -56.73 29.39
C LEU A 94 8.10 -56.78 30.84
N GLN A 95 9.40 -56.97 31.05
CA GLN A 95 10.00 -56.90 32.38
C GLN A 95 9.85 -55.48 32.97
N ALA A 96 10.08 -54.42 32.19
CA ALA A 96 9.91 -53.04 32.63
C ALA A 96 8.44 -52.64 32.90
N LYS A 97 7.45 -53.37 32.35
CA LYS A 97 6.04 -53.31 32.75
C LYS A 97 5.81 -54.06 34.08
N ALA A 98 6.37 -55.27 34.21
CA ALA A 98 6.24 -56.11 35.40
C ALA A 98 6.86 -55.46 36.65
N ASP A 99 8.09 -54.95 36.57
CA ASP A 99 8.82 -54.40 37.72
C ASP A 99 8.07 -53.25 38.41
N ARG A 100 7.39 -52.40 37.64
CA ARG A 100 6.58 -51.26 38.15
C ARG A 100 5.47 -51.67 39.11
N ARG A 101 5.06 -52.94 39.10
CA ARG A 101 3.88 -53.44 39.84
C ARG A 101 4.15 -54.72 40.64
N TYR A 102 5.15 -55.50 40.23
CA TYR A 102 5.41 -56.87 40.68
C TYR A 102 6.90 -57.18 40.94
N GLY A 103 7.81 -56.19 40.85
CA GLY A 103 9.28 -56.40 40.96
C GLY A 103 9.78 -57.02 42.28
N GLY A 104 8.92 -57.17 43.30
CA GLY A 104 9.22 -58.01 44.47
C GLY A 104 9.51 -59.47 44.12
N PHE A 105 8.80 -60.03 43.12
CA PHE A 105 8.86 -61.45 42.75
C PHE A 105 8.86 -61.73 41.24
N ALA A 106 8.59 -60.73 40.39
CA ALA A 106 8.83 -60.82 38.95
C ALA A 106 10.34 -60.81 38.66
N ARG A 107 10.81 -61.69 37.78
CA ARG A 107 12.22 -61.85 37.40
C ARG A 107 12.32 -62.08 35.89
N HIS A 108 13.44 -61.65 35.30
CA HIS A 108 13.75 -61.86 33.89
C HIS A 108 15.14 -62.48 33.73
N LEU A 109 15.22 -63.55 32.95
CA LEU A 109 16.46 -64.19 32.53
C LEU A 109 16.71 -63.84 31.05
N GLN A 110 17.58 -62.85 30.83
CA GLN A 110 17.88 -62.31 29.49
C GLN A 110 18.78 -63.25 28.67
N MET A 111 18.22 -64.35 28.15
CA MET A 111 18.87 -65.30 27.23
C MET A 111 17.84 -66.23 26.56
N PRO A 112 18.24 -67.05 25.55
CA PRO A 112 17.34 -67.99 24.90
C PRO A 112 16.85 -69.10 25.85
N PRO A 113 15.58 -69.55 25.72
CA PRO A 113 15.01 -70.66 26.48
C PRO A 113 15.85 -71.95 26.45
N HIS A 114 16.48 -72.28 25.33
CA HIS A 114 17.33 -73.47 25.18
C HIS A 114 18.60 -73.43 26.06
N ARG A 115 19.07 -72.23 26.43
CA ARG A 115 20.26 -71.99 27.26
C ARG A 115 19.89 -71.85 28.73
N ALA A 116 18.79 -71.16 28.99
CA ALA A 116 18.21 -70.94 30.31
C ALA A 116 17.98 -72.24 31.11
N ALA A 117 17.55 -73.32 30.46
CA ALA A 117 17.35 -74.64 31.09
C ALA A 117 18.58 -75.19 31.85
N LYS A 118 19.79 -74.68 31.55
CA LYS A 118 21.04 -75.05 32.25
C LYS A 118 21.28 -74.27 33.55
N GLN A 119 20.54 -73.19 33.79
CA GLN A 119 20.63 -72.34 34.99
C GLN A 119 19.48 -72.58 35.97
N ILE A 120 18.43 -73.29 35.55
CA ILE A 120 17.30 -73.67 36.41
C ILE A 120 17.58 -75.02 37.09
N GLU A 121 17.24 -75.11 38.37
CA GLU A 121 17.39 -76.32 39.18
C GLU A 121 16.40 -77.41 38.72
N ALA A 122 16.76 -78.69 38.92
CA ALA A 122 15.82 -79.80 38.68
C ALA A 122 14.72 -79.81 39.75
N ASP A 123 13.54 -80.39 39.45
CA ASP A 123 12.39 -80.48 40.37
C ASP A 123 11.93 -79.11 40.94
N SER A 124 12.10 -78.01 40.19
CA SER A 124 11.98 -76.63 40.72
C SER A 124 10.97 -75.72 40.02
N VAL A 125 10.26 -76.19 38.98
CA VAL A 125 9.29 -75.39 38.21
C VAL A 125 7.90 -76.03 38.27
N ASP A 126 6.95 -75.36 38.91
CA ASP A 126 5.58 -75.90 39.10
C ASP A 126 4.67 -75.64 37.88
N ILE A 127 4.86 -74.50 37.21
CA ILE A 127 4.10 -74.16 36.00
C ILE A 127 5.05 -73.60 34.94
N LEU A 128 5.00 -74.16 33.73
CA LEU A 128 5.76 -73.75 32.56
C LEU A 128 4.81 -73.33 31.44
N ALA A 129 4.89 -72.09 30.97
CA ALA A 129 4.12 -71.56 29.84
C ALA A 129 5.01 -71.29 28.62
N LEU A 130 4.55 -71.70 27.44
CA LEU A 130 5.29 -71.56 26.18
C LEU A 130 4.75 -70.37 25.36
N ASP A 131 5.31 -69.18 25.58
CA ASP A 131 4.98 -67.95 24.85
C ASP A 131 5.92 -67.72 23.64
N LEU A 132 6.04 -68.77 22.84
CA LEU A 132 6.97 -68.91 21.72
C LEU A 132 6.24 -68.82 20.38
N GLU A 133 7.00 -68.81 19.29
CA GLU A 133 6.42 -68.83 17.95
C GLU A 133 6.03 -70.27 17.57
N PRO A 134 4.78 -70.54 17.14
CA PRO A 134 4.30 -71.92 16.95
C PRO A 134 4.90 -72.64 15.72
N THR A 135 5.83 -71.98 15.01
CA THR A 135 6.59 -72.50 13.87
C THR A 135 8.03 -72.92 14.24
N ASP A 136 8.47 -72.65 15.47
CA ASP A 136 9.83 -72.96 15.96
C ASP A 136 10.07 -74.49 15.91
N PRO A 137 11.03 -74.98 15.10
CA PRO A 137 11.26 -76.41 14.92
C PRO A 137 11.91 -77.07 16.14
N ASP A 138 12.64 -76.31 16.97
CA ASP A 138 13.46 -76.82 18.07
C ASP A 138 12.65 -77.07 19.36
N MET A 139 11.33 -76.87 19.30
CA MET A 139 10.40 -76.98 20.44
C MET A 139 10.41 -78.36 21.13
N ASP A 140 10.63 -79.46 20.41
CA ASP A 140 10.78 -80.78 21.03
C ASP A 140 12.08 -80.85 21.86
N GLU A 141 13.22 -80.38 21.33
CA GLU A 141 14.49 -80.37 22.08
C GLU A 141 14.42 -79.41 23.28
N LEU A 142 13.70 -78.29 23.12
CA LEU A 142 13.42 -77.37 24.21
C LEU A 142 12.61 -78.06 25.32
N LEU A 143 11.55 -78.78 24.98
CA LEU A 143 10.73 -79.49 25.96
C LEU A 143 11.47 -80.66 26.61
N GLU A 144 12.31 -81.41 25.90
CA GLU A 144 13.19 -82.42 26.50
C GLU A 144 14.18 -81.80 27.51
N ARG A 145 14.67 -80.58 27.29
CA ARG A 145 15.55 -79.86 28.23
C ARG A 145 14.81 -79.29 29.46
N TRP A 146 13.54 -78.90 29.31
CA TRP A 146 12.74 -78.26 30.36
C TRP A 146 11.89 -79.22 31.19
N ILE A 147 11.43 -80.35 30.63
CA ILE A 147 10.65 -81.37 31.37
C ILE A 147 11.38 -81.84 32.64
N PRO A 148 12.70 -82.12 32.64
CA PRO A 148 13.45 -82.47 33.86
C PRO A 148 13.64 -81.32 34.88
N ARG A 149 13.16 -80.11 34.59
CA ARG A 149 13.15 -78.95 35.52
C ARG A 149 11.82 -78.78 36.23
N LEU A 150 10.76 -79.42 35.71
CA LEU A 150 9.44 -79.41 36.30
C LEU A 150 9.45 -80.12 37.66
N SER A 151 8.66 -79.62 38.60
CA SER A 151 8.52 -80.20 39.93
C SER A 151 7.64 -81.46 39.93
N HIS A 152 7.60 -82.17 41.06
CA HIS A 152 6.60 -83.20 41.36
C HIS A 152 5.12 -82.75 41.17
N GLN A 153 4.84 -81.44 41.09
CA GLN A 153 3.52 -80.87 40.75
C GLN A 153 3.45 -80.28 39.32
N GLY A 154 4.52 -80.38 38.54
CA GLY A 154 4.76 -79.66 37.30
C GLY A 154 3.67 -79.77 36.22
N VAL A 155 3.23 -78.61 35.74
CA VAL A 155 2.26 -78.44 34.65
C VAL A 155 2.87 -77.64 33.49
N VAL A 156 2.70 -78.12 32.25
CA VAL A 156 3.10 -77.40 31.02
C VAL A 156 1.85 -76.87 30.30
N LEU A 157 1.91 -75.62 29.84
CA LEU A 157 0.86 -74.91 29.12
C LEU A 157 1.32 -74.60 27.69
N ILE A 158 0.66 -75.20 26.70
CA ILE A 158 0.97 -75.10 25.27
C ILE A 158 -0.19 -74.42 24.53
N PRO A 159 -0.09 -73.14 24.15
CA PRO A 159 -1.14 -72.44 23.40
C PRO A 159 -1.11 -72.83 21.91
N GLY A 160 -2.16 -72.49 21.16
CA GLY A 160 -2.18 -72.63 19.70
C GLY A 160 -2.45 -74.05 19.18
N ILE A 161 -2.83 -75.00 20.04
CA ILE A 161 -3.02 -76.40 19.66
C ILE A 161 -4.22 -76.67 18.75
N SER A 162 -5.06 -75.67 18.48
CA SER A 162 -6.15 -75.72 17.49
C SER A 162 -5.87 -74.88 16.24
N ARG A 163 -4.68 -74.26 16.13
CA ARG A 163 -4.20 -73.63 14.88
C ARG A 163 -3.68 -74.70 13.91
N HIS A 164 -4.29 -74.76 12.73
CA HIS A 164 -3.91 -75.65 11.63
C HIS A 164 -3.42 -74.87 10.39
N GLU A 165 -2.93 -73.65 10.58
CA GLU A 165 -2.28 -72.84 9.55
C GLU A 165 -0.97 -73.50 9.09
N SER A 166 -0.60 -73.31 7.83
CA SER A 166 0.64 -73.84 7.26
C SER A 166 1.87 -73.41 8.06
N GLY A 167 2.60 -74.39 8.62
CA GLY A 167 3.77 -74.16 9.46
C GLY A 167 3.51 -74.14 10.97
N CYS A 168 2.25 -74.12 11.43
CA CYS A 168 1.96 -74.27 12.85
C CYS A 168 2.21 -75.72 13.32
N LEU A 169 3.19 -75.91 14.20
CA LEU A 169 3.61 -77.22 14.74
C LEU A 169 3.12 -77.47 16.18
N ALA A 170 2.57 -76.45 16.87
CA ALA A 170 2.07 -76.55 18.25
C ALA A 170 1.11 -77.74 18.48
N HIS A 171 0.23 -78.02 17.51
CA HIS A 171 -0.70 -79.16 17.58
C HIS A 171 0.00 -80.52 17.39
N HIS A 172 1.09 -80.61 16.60
CA HIS A 172 1.91 -81.81 16.47
C HIS A 172 2.67 -82.12 17.77
N TYR A 173 3.34 -81.12 18.36
CA TYR A 173 4.07 -81.26 19.63
C TYR A 173 3.16 -81.73 20.76
N TYR A 174 1.98 -81.11 20.90
CA TYR A 174 0.98 -81.54 21.88
C TYR A 174 0.46 -82.97 21.59
N ALA A 175 0.26 -83.34 20.33
CA ALA A 175 -0.22 -84.67 19.95
C ALA A 175 0.76 -85.80 20.30
N GLY A 176 2.07 -85.54 20.25
CA GLY A 176 3.09 -86.48 20.77
C GLY A 176 3.02 -86.63 22.29
N LEU A 177 2.94 -85.51 23.00
CA LEU A 177 3.05 -85.46 24.47
C LEU A 177 1.78 -85.91 25.22
N GLN A 178 0.58 -85.68 24.67
CA GLN A 178 -0.70 -86.07 25.30
C GLN A 178 -0.86 -87.59 25.48
N ASN A 179 -0.08 -88.41 24.77
CA ASN A 179 -0.03 -89.86 24.91
C ASN A 179 0.92 -90.33 26.04
N ARG A 180 1.84 -89.46 26.48
CA ARG A 180 2.87 -89.74 27.49
C ARG A 180 2.52 -89.17 28.88
N TYR A 181 1.80 -88.05 28.92
CA TYR A 181 1.43 -87.35 30.15
C TYR A 181 -0.07 -87.16 30.28
N ARG A 182 -0.57 -87.03 31.52
CA ARG A 182 -2.00 -86.79 31.78
C ARG A 182 -2.37 -85.39 31.30
N SER A 183 -3.42 -85.27 30.50
CA SER A 183 -3.65 -84.06 29.69
C SER A 183 -5.07 -83.50 29.77
N VAL A 184 -5.18 -82.18 29.62
CA VAL A 184 -6.43 -81.40 29.62
C VAL A 184 -6.40 -80.46 28.40
N THR A 185 -7.34 -80.64 27.48
CA THR A 185 -7.33 -80.00 26.16
C THR A 185 -8.52 -79.05 25.97
N PHE A 186 -8.26 -77.75 25.78
CA PHE A 186 -9.25 -76.74 25.41
C PHE A 186 -9.20 -76.44 23.91
N HIS A 187 -10.37 -76.24 23.30
CA HIS A 187 -10.57 -76.11 21.84
C HIS A 187 -11.30 -74.81 21.46
N HIS A 188 -11.31 -73.83 22.36
CA HIS A 188 -11.87 -72.49 22.14
C HIS A 188 -10.72 -71.48 22.00
N GLY A 189 -10.95 -70.36 21.30
CA GLY A 189 -9.85 -69.50 20.86
C GLY A 189 -8.89 -70.26 19.93
N ASP A 190 -7.59 -70.01 20.08
CA ASP A 190 -6.53 -70.76 19.39
C ASP A 190 -6.25 -72.16 20.01
N GLY A 191 -6.91 -72.48 21.14
CA GLY A 191 -6.78 -73.74 21.87
C GLY A 191 -5.60 -73.77 22.84
N LEU A 192 -5.78 -74.49 23.96
CA LEU A 192 -4.75 -74.71 24.98
C LEU A 192 -4.61 -76.19 25.32
N GLY A 193 -3.39 -76.69 25.15
CA GLY A 193 -2.96 -77.97 25.68
C GLY A 193 -2.36 -77.81 27.07
N VAL A 194 -2.82 -78.60 28.02
CA VAL A 194 -2.30 -78.62 29.40
C VAL A 194 -1.79 -80.04 29.68
N LEU A 195 -0.51 -80.15 30.01
CA LEU A 195 0.14 -81.42 30.35
C LEU A 195 0.50 -81.42 31.83
N VAL A 196 -0.01 -82.39 32.59
CA VAL A 196 0.38 -82.62 33.98
C VAL A 196 1.49 -83.67 33.97
N VAL A 197 2.72 -83.20 34.12
CA VAL A 197 3.95 -83.99 34.07
C VAL A 197 4.34 -84.50 35.46
N GLY A 198 4.10 -83.70 36.50
CA GLY A 198 4.34 -84.06 37.88
C GLY A 198 3.56 -85.30 38.34
N GLU A 199 4.21 -86.20 39.08
CA GLU A 199 3.62 -87.43 39.60
C GLU A 199 2.57 -87.20 40.69
N ALA A 200 2.66 -86.07 41.41
CA ALA A 200 1.84 -85.74 42.57
C ALA A 200 1.25 -84.32 42.49
N PRO A 201 0.37 -84.02 41.50
CA PRO A 201 -0.26 -82.72 41.35
C PRO A 201 -1.20 -82.38 42.51
N ALA A 202 -1.43 -81.08 42.74
CA ALA A 202 -2.32 -80.58 43.78
C ALA A 202 -3.74 -81.19 43.75
N GLU A 203 -4.39 -81.32 44.91
CA GLU A 203 -5.64 -82.08 45.07
C GLU A 203 -6.77 -81.60 44.14
N LEU A 204 -6.86 -80.31 43.84
CA LEU A 204 -7.85 -79.75 42.92
C LEU A 204 -7.55 -80.10 41.45
N VAL A 205 -6.27 -80.12 41.05
CA VAL A 205 -5.83 -80.54 39.71
C VAL A 205 -6.04 -82.04 39.53
N GLU A 206 -5.68 -82.86 40.53
CA GLU A 206 -5.96 -84.30 40.54
C GLU A 206 -7.49 -84.57 40.52
N THR A 207 -8.29 -83.81 41.27
CA THR A 207 -9.76 -83.91 41.26
C THR A 207 -10.35 -83.53 39.90
N LEU A 208 -9.78 -82.53 39.21
CA LEU A 208 -10.15 -82.22 37.83
C LEU A 208 -9.80 -83.37 36.88
N LEU A 209 -8.56 -83.88 36.91
CA LEU A 209 -8.12 -84.97 36.02
C LEU A 209 -9.04 -86.21 36.14
N ASN A 210 -9.36 -86.63 37.36
CA ASN A 210 -10.26 -87.76 37.60
C ASN A 210 -11.69 -87.52 37.09
N ARG A 211 -12.16 -86.26 37.05
CA ARG A 211 -13.47 -85.88 36.48
C ARG A 211 -13.40 -85.70 34.97
N TRP A 212 -12.28 -85.25 34.43
CA TRP A 212 -12.04 -85.00 33.00
C TRP A 212 -12.11 -86.28 32.15
N ALA A 213 -11.83 -87.44 32.76
CA ALA A 213 -12.08 -88.74 32.15
C ALA A 213 -13.54 -88.99 31.75
N ALA A 214 -14.51 -88.28 32.34
CA ALA A 214 -15.93 -88.33 31.94
C ALA A 214 -16.23 -87.27 30.85
N PRO A 215 -16.64 -87.66 29.62
CA PRO A 215 -16.81 -86.72 28.50
C PRO A 215 -17.80 -85.58 28.77
N THR A 216 -18.83 -85.82 29.59
CA THR A 216 -19.81 -84.81 30.00
C THR A 216 -19.19 -83.74 30.90
N ALA A 217 -18.42 -84.15 31.92
CA ALA A 217 -17.73 -83.23 32.81
C ALA A 217 -16.64 -82.43 32.07
N ALA A 218 -15.86 -83.07 31.19
CA ALA A 218 -14.88 -82.39 30.34
C ALA A 218 -15.54 -81.35 29.42
N ARG A 219 -16.71 -81.65 28.83
CA ARG A 219 -17.50 -80.65 28.08
C ARG A 219 -17.93 -79.49 28.98
N THR A 220 -18.48 -79.74 30.16
CA THR A 220 -18.92 -78.67 31.07
C THR A 220 -17.77 -77.76 31.49
N VAL A 221 -16.60 -78.31 31.82
CA VAL A 221 -15.42 -77.49 32.18
C VAL A 221 -14.94 -76.65 30.99
N ARG A 222 -14.88 -77.23 29.78
CA ARG A 222 -14.57 -76.47 28.55
C ARG A 222 -15.55 -75.32 28.32
N GLU A 223 -16.86 -75.56 28.45
CA GLU A 223 -17.88 -74.53 28.26
C GLU A 223 -17.79 -73.38 29.29
N VAL A 224 -17.37 -73.67 30.53
CA VAL A 224 -17.14 -72.64 31.56
C VAL A 224 -15.93 -71.78 31.19
N PHE A 225 -14.78 -72.37 30.89
CA PHE A 225 -13.58 -71.60 30.53
C PHE A 225 -13.70 -70.90 29.18
N ALA A 226 -14.44 -71.46 28.22
CA ALA A 226 -14.75 -70.79 26.96
C ALA A 226 -15.61 -69.52 27.14
N ARG A 227 -16.59 -69.55 28.05
CA ARG A 227 -17.41 -68.36 28.39
C ARG A 227 -16.58 -67.29 29.11
N LEU A 228 -15.67 -67.69 30.00
CA LEU A 228 -14.78 -66.76 30.71
C LEU A 228 -13.71 -66.16 29.78
N GLY A 229 -13.12 -66.96 28.91
CA GLY A 229 -12.19 -66.52 27.86
C GLY A 229 -12.83 -65.52 26.90
N ARG A 230 -14.03 -65.85 26.40
CA ARG A 230 -14.81 -64.95 25.54
C ARG A 230 -15.10 -63.61 26.21
N GLY A 231 -15.38 -63.60 27.52
CA GLY A 231 -15.55 -62.36 28.28
C GLY A 231 -14.29 -61.48 28.31
N CYS A 232 -13.09 -62.07 28.30
CA CYS A 232 -11.83 -61.33 28.18
C CYS A 232 -11.65 -60.75 26.76
N VAL A 233 -12.00 -61.51 25.73
CA VAL A 233 -11.98 -61.08 24.31
C VAL A 233 -13.00 -59.95 24.04
N ASP A 234 -14.21 -60.07 24.56
CA ASP A 234 -15.25 -59.04 24.42
C ASP A 234 -14.85 -57.73 25.11
N GLN A 235 -14.20 -57.83 26.28
CA GLN A 235 -13.67 -56.66 26.98
C GLN A 235 -12.49 -56.02 26.22
N ALA A 236 -11.58 -56.81 25.65
CA ALA A 236 -10.50 -56.33 24.78
C ALA A 236 -11.05 -55.55 23.58
N LEU A 237 -12.07 -56.11 22.92
CA LEU A 237 -12.74 -55.49 21.79
C LEU A 237 -13.45 -54.17 22.21
N ALA A 238 -14.13 -54.17 23.35
CA ALA A 238 -14.79 -52.98 23.88
C ALA A 238 -13.79 -51.86 24.25
N GLU A 239 -12.64 -52.20 24.82
CA GLU A 239 -11.57 -51.24 25.12
C GLU A 239 -10.96 -50.65 23.83
N LYS A 240 -10.66 -51.50 22.83
CA LYS A 240 -10.17 -51.13 21.50
C LYS A 240 -11.17 -50.23 20.74
N GLN A 241 -12.47 -50.50 20.86
CA GLN A 241 -13.54 -49.64 20.33
C GLN A 241 -13.65 -48.32 21.10
N ALA A 242 -13.63 -48.33 22.43
CA ALA A 242 -13.69 -47.14 23.26
C ALA A 242 -12.47 -46.23 23.11
N GLN A 243 -11.29 -46.78 22.78
CA GLN A 243 -10.12 -45.98 22.35
C GLN A 243 -10.38 -45.33 20.99
N ARG A 244 -10.77 -46.09 19.96
CA ARG A 244 -11.08 -45.55 18.62
C ARG A 244 -12.13 -44.44 18.67
N LEU A 245 -13.16 -44.56 19.50
CA LEU A 245 -14.18 -43.53 19.70
C LEU A 245 -13.65 -42.25 20.37
N ARG A 246 -12.69 -42.36 21.30
CA ARG A 246 -12.01 -41.19 21.89
C ARG A 246 -11.09 -40.51 20.88
N GLU A 247 -10.40 -41.27 20.04
CA GLU A 247 -9.56 -40.74 18.96
C GLU A 247 -10.38 -40.03 17.88
N THR A 248 -11.53 -40.59 17.46
CA THR A 248 -12.41 -39.92 16.48
C THR A 248 -13.10 -38.70 17.07
N ALA A 249 -13.56 -38.74 18.32
CA ALA A 249 -14.09 -37.57 19.02
C ALA A 249 -13.05 -36.42 19.08
N SER A 250 -11.81 -36.71 19.48
CA SER A 250 -10.74 -35.70 19.51
C SER A 250 -10.40 -35.12 18.13
N ARG A 251 -10.61 -35.87 17.04
CA ARG A 251 -10.46 -35.34 15.66
C ARG A 251 -11.65 -34.46 15.26
N LEU A 252 -12.87 -34.84 15.64
CA LEU A 252 -14.08 -34.03 15.40
C LEU A 252 -14.03 -32.70 16.15
N ASP A 253 -13.59 -32.69 17.41
CA ASP A 253 -13.37 -31.47 18.21
C ASP A 253 -12.36 -30.52 17.55
N HIS A 254 -11.30 -31.05 16.94
CA HIS A 254 -10.30 -30.26 16.24
C HIS A 254 -10.89 -29.61 14.97
N VAL A 255 -11.60 -30.39 14.14
CA VAL A 255 -12.24 -29.90 12.91
C VAL A 255 -13.36 -28.90 13.21
N ALA A 256 -14.09 -29.08 14.32
CA ALA A 256 -15.10 -28.13 14.77
C ALA A 256 -14.49 -26.76 15.08
N ARG A 257 -13.37 -26.71 15.82
CA ARG A 257 -12.65 -25.45 16.14
C ARG A 257 -12.06 -24.79 14.89
N GLU A 258 -11.48 -25.56 13.97
CA GLU A 258 -11.00 -25.02 12.68
C GLU A 258 -12.14 -24.41 11.86
N ARG A 259 -13.33 -25.02 11.87
CA ARG A 259 -14.53 -24.48 11.21
C ARG A 259 -15.03 -23.19 11.87
N GLU A 260 -15.01 -23.12 13.20
CA GLU A 260 -15.38 -21.90 13.94
C GLU A 260 -14.42 -20.74 13.63
N GLU A 261 -13.11 -21.00 13.63
CA GLU A 261 -12.08 -20.01 13.25
C GLU A 261 -12.26 -19.55 11.80
N GLN A 262 -12.49 -20.47 10.85
CA GLN A 262 -12.77 -20.14 9.45
C GLN A 262 -14.06 -19.31 9.30
N SER A 263 -15.11 -19.61 10.08
CA SER A 263 -16.35 -18.85 10.07
C SER A 263 -16.18 -17.43 10.61
N ALA A 264 -15.39 -17.25 11.67
CA ALA A 264 -15.05 -15.92 12.19
C ALA A 264 -14.21 -15.11 11.18
N ASN A 265 -13.21 -15.73 10.56
CA ASN A 265 -12.38 -15.11 9.53
C ASN A 265 -13.20 -14.70 8.28
N LEU A 266 -14.17 -15.52 7.85
CA LEU A 266 -15.10 -15.18 6.78
C LEU A 266 -16.00 -13.99 7.15
N SER A 267 -16.52 -13.92 8.38
CA SER A 267 -17.32 -12.79 8.84
C SER A 267 -16.51 -11.48 8.85
N ASN A 268 -15.27 -11.52 9.32
CA ASN A 268 -14.37 -10.36 9.33
C ASN A 268 -14.03 -9.89 7.91
N LEU A 269 -13.79 -10.83 6.99
CA LEU A 269 -13.53 -10.52 5.58
C LEU A 269 -14.76 -9.91 4.89
N GLN A 270 -15.97 -10.41 5.18
CA GLN A 270 -17.23 -9.85 4.67
C GLN A 270 -17.48 -8.42 5.19
N GLN A 271 -17.17 -8.13 6.46
CA GLN A 271 -17.23 -6.76 6.97
C GLN A 271 -16.20 -5.85 6.25
N THR A 272 -14.95 -6.30 6.15
CA THR A 272 -13.89 -5.55 5.46
C THR A 272 -14.22 -5.27 3.99
N LEU A 273 -14.93 -6.18 3.31
CA LEU A 273 -15.40 -5.95 1.94
C LEU A 273 -16.46 -4.86 1.87
N ARG A 274 -17.46 -4.85 2.77
CA ARG A 274 -18.48 -3.78 2.81
C ARG A 274 -17.88 -2.41 3.09
N GLU A 275 -16.98 -2.31 4.06
CA GLU A 275 -16.23 -1.08 4.37
C GLU A 275 -15.43 -0.56 3.16
N ARG A 276 -15.03 -1.45 2.23
CA ARG A 276 -14.34 -1.09 0.98
C ARG A 276 -15.32 -0.73 -0.14
N GLU A 277 -16.47 -1.38 -0.22
CA GLU A 277 -17.54 -1.05 -1.16
C GLU A 277 -18.14 0.34 -0.85
N GLU A 278 -18.36 0.65 0.42
CA GLU A 278 -18.81 1.97 0.90
C GLU A 278 -17.77 3.06 0.58
N ALA A 279 -16.50 2.86 0.93
CA ALA A 279 -15.43 3.82 0.63
C ALA A 279 -15.14 3.98 -0.87
N LEU A 280 -15.45 2.98 -1.71
CA LEU A 280 -15.39 3.11 -3.17
C LEU A 280 -16.55 3.95 -3.70
N ALA A 281 -17.77 3.80 -3.16
CA ALA A 281 -18.92 4.61 -3.54
C ALA A 281 -18.73 6.09 -3.18
N GLU A 282 -18.15 6.39 -2.01
CA GLU A 282 -17.76 7.76 -1.64
C GLU A 282 -16.72 8.33 -2.63
N LEU A 283 -15.67 7.57 -2.96
CA LEU A 283 -14.63 8.00 -3.90
C LEU A 283 -15.16 8.21 -5.33
N GLU A 284 -16.15 7.43 -5.77
CA GLU A 284 -16.81 7.63 -7.06
C GLU A 284 -17.71 8.87 -7.08
N ALA A 285 -18.38 9.20 -5.97
CA ALA A 285 -19.16 10.44 -5.83
C ALA A 285 -18.25 11.68 -5.80
N ASP A 286 -17.16 11.66 -5.02
CA ASP A 286 -16.15 12.73 -4.97
C ASP A 286 -15.54 12.97 -6.36
N LYS A 287 -15.21 11.90 -7.09
CA LYS A 287 -14.70 11.97 -8.46
C LYS A 287 -15.71 12.61 -9.42
N LEU A 288 -17.01 12.34 -9.26
CA LEU A 288 -18.06 12.93 -10.10
C LEU A 288 -18.17 14.44 -9.85
N HIS A 289 -18.24 14.84 -8.58
CA HIS A 289 -18.28 16.24 -8.17
C HIS A 289 -17.00 17.00 -8.58
N LEU A 290 -15.82 16.37 -8.49
CA LEU A 290 -14.58 17.00 -8.96
C LEU A 290 -14.58 17.20 -10.49
N ALA A 291 -15.17 16.29 -11.26
CA ALA A 291 -15.30 16.44 -12.72
C ALA A 291 -16.27 17.59 -13.10
N GLU A 292 -17.35 17.78 -12.34
CA GLU A 292 -18.27 18.92 -12.47
C GLU A 292 -17.53 20.25 -12.20
N ASN A 293 -16.79 20.35 -11.09
CA ASN A 293 -15.97 21.53 -10.77
C ASN A 293 -14.90 21.83 -11.85
N VAL A 294 -14.31 20.80 -12.47
CA VAL A 294 -13.36 20.98 -13.59
C VAL A 294 -14.07 21.49 -14.86
N SER A 295 -15.31 21.05 -15.11
CA SER A 295 -16.12 21.57 -16.22
C SER A 295 -16.48 23.04 -16.02
N ASP A 296 -16.95 23.41 -14.83
CA ASP A 296 -17.35 24.79 -14.51
C ASP A 296 -16.18 25.76 -14.53
N THR A 297 -15.04 25.39 -13.93
CA THR A 297 -13.83 26.22 -13.98
C THR A 297 -13.25 26.34 -15.39
N HIS A 298 -13.41 25.32 -16.25
CA HIS A 298 -13.08 25.43 -17.67
C HIS A 298 -14.01 26.40 -18.42
N GLY A 299 -15.32 26.37 -18.15
CA GLY A 299 -16.29 27.32 -18.70
C GLY A 299 -16.01 28.78 -18.28
N GLN A 300 -15.71 29.01 -17.00
CA GLN A 300 -15.30 30.32 -16.48
C GLN A 300 -14.01 30.82 -17.15
N LEU A 301 -13.03 29.93 -17.37
CA LEU A 301 -11.78 30.28 -18.04
C LEU A 301 -11.98 30.61 -19.53
N GLN A 302 -12.88 29.93 -20.24
CA GLN A 302 -13.26 30.31 -21.61
C GLN A 302 -13.96 31.69 -21.66
N ALA A 303 -14.84 31.99 -20.70
CA ALA A 303 -15.50 33.29 -20.62
C ALA A 303 -14.49 34.43 -20.39
N LEU A 304 -13.58 34.27 -19.43
CA LEU A 304 -12.51 35.24 -19.16
C LEU A 304 -11.53 35.40 -20.33
N GLN A 305 -11.28 34.34 -21.10
CA GLN A 305 -10.49 34.43 -22.35
C GLN A 305 -11.21 35.25 -23.42
N LEU A 306 -12.54 35.13 -23.55
CA LEU A 306 -13.33 35.93 -24.48
C LEU A 306 -13.36 37.41 -24.06
N GLU A 307 -13.58 37.70 -22.77
CA GLU A 307 -13.52 39.07 -22.22
C GLU A 307 -12.15 39.72 -22.42
N LEU A 308 -11.06 38.98 -22.16
CA LEU A 308 -9.69 39.45 -22.42
C LEU A 308 -9.46 39.75 -23.91
N THR A 309 -9.99 38.92 -24.81
CA THR A 309 -9.86 39.13 -26.27
C THR A 309 -10.64 40.37 -26.73
N GLN A 310 -11.82 40.60 -26.17
CA GLN A 310 -12.58 41.83 -26.41
C GLN A 310 -11.84 43.06 -25.89
N ALA A 311 -11.36 43.04 -24.63
CA ALA A 311 -10.63 44.16 -24.03
C ALA A 311 -9.32 44.49 -24.78
N GLN A 312 -8.62 43.49 -25.32
CA GLN A 312 -7.47 43.68 -26.20
C GLN A 312 -7.85 44.36 -27.53
N THR A 313 -9.02 44.00 -28.08
CA THR A 313 -9.55 44.62 -29.31
C THR A 313 -9.95 46.07 -29.05
N ASP A 314 -10.67 46.33 -27.96
CA ASP A 314 -11.08 47.68 -27.56
C ASP A 314 -9.88 48.59 -27.25
N LEU A 315 -8.83 48.05 -26.63
CA LEU A 315 -7.57 48.77 -26.37
C LEU A 315 -6.89 49.19 -27.67
N TYR A 316 -6.72 48.27 -28.63
CA TYR A 316 -6.16 48.58 -29.95
C TYR A 316 -6.98 49.66 -30.66
N ASP A 317 -8.32 49.58 -30.56
CA ASP A 317 -9.23 50.54 -31.15
C ASP A 317 -9.12 51.93 -30.48
N VAL A 318 -8.74 52.02 -29.21
CA VAL A 318 -8.41 53.27 -28.49
C VAL A 318 -7.03 53.79 -28.88
N GLU A 319 -6.01 52.94 -29.00
CA GLU A 319 -4.66 53.31 -29.44
C GLU A 319 -4.67 53.93 -30.86
N GLN A 320 -5.46 53.38 -31.77
CA GLN A 320 -5.67 53.96 -33.12
C GLN A 320 -6.31 55.36 -33.04
N LYS A 321 -7.35 55.53 -32.21
CA LYS A 321 -8.02 56.84 -32.01
C LYS A 321 -7.08 57.87 -31.38
N LEU A 322 -6.27 57.47 -30.41
CA LEU A 322 -5.25 58.32 -29.78
C LEU A 322 -4.21 58.77 -30.82
N THR A 323 -3.64 57.83 -31.57
CA THR A 323 -2.64 58.11 -32.62
C THR A 323 -3.19 59.08 -33.67
N ALA A 324 -4.44 58.91 -34.10
CA ALA A 324 -5.11 59.84 -35.01
C ALA A 324 -5.30 61.24 -34.39
N SER A 325 -5.69 61.33 -33.12
CA SER A 325 -5.84 62.59 -32.40
C SER A 325 -4.51 63.31 -32.18
N GLU A 326 -3.41 62.58 -31.97
CA GLU A 326 -2.07 63.17 -31.89
C GLU A 326 -1.60 63.72 -33.24
N GLY A 327 -1.89 63.02 -34.34
CA GLY A 327 -1.67 63.54 -35.69
C GLY A 327 -2.45 64.82 -35.98
N GLN A 328 -3.70 64.91 -35.50
CA GLN A 328 -4.50 66.14 -35.57
C GLN A 328 -3.90 67.27 -34.71
N ARG A 329 -3.49 66.97 -33.46
CA ARG A 329 -2.82 67.95 -32.58
C ARG A 329 -1.56 68.52 -33.22
N GLN A 330 -0.65 67.68 -33.72
CA GLN A 330 0.57 68.12 -34.41
C GLN A 330 0.26 68.99 -35.65
N THR A 331 -0.83 68.70 -36.36
CA THR A 331 -1.26 69.50 -37.53
C THR A 331 -1.80 70.87 -37.11
N LEU A 332 -2.56 70.94 -36.01
CA LEU A 332 -3.05 72.18 -35.43
C LEU A 332 -1.90 73.03 -34.86
N GLU A 333 -0.93 72.43 -34.18
CA GLU A 333 0.28 73.10 -33.67
C GLU A 333 1.12 73.70 -34.80
N ARG A 334 1.33 72.97 -35.91
CA ARG A 334 1.97 73.51 -37.12
C ARG A 334 1.20 74.69 -37.72
N THR A 335 -0.14 74.63 -37.68
CA THR A 335 -1.01 75.70 -38.18
C THR A 335 -0.98 76.93 -37.27
N LEU A 336 -0.93 76.74 -35.95
CA LEU A 336 -0.79 77.79 -34.95
C LEU A 336 0.55 78.52 -35.12
N ALA A 337 1.66 77.78 -35.19
CA ALA A 337 2.99 78.35 -35.42
C ALA A 337 3.08 79.13 -36.75
N GLN A 338 2.37 78.68 -37.81
CA GLN A 338 2.24 79.46 -39.05
C GLN A 338 1.44 80.76 -38.85
N LYS A 339 0.40 80.76 -38.00
CA LYS A 339 -0.41 81.94 -37.70
C LYS A 339 0.32 82.95 -36.82
N GLU A 340 1.11 82.48 -35.85
CA GLU A 340 2.00 83.32 -35.03
C GLU A 340 3.06 84.01 -35.91
N ASN A 341 3.70 83.27 -36.82
CA ASN A 341 4.62 83.85 -37.81
C ASN A 341 3.94 84.85 -38.77
N GLN A 342 2.66 84.65 -39.11
CA GLN A 342 1.90 85.62 -39.90
C GLN A 342 1.57 86.88 -39.09
N LEU A 343 1.24 86.76 -37.80
CA LEU A 343 1.00 87.89 -36.90
C LEU A 343 2.27 88.70 -36.65
N GLN A 344 3.39 88.04 -36.39
CA GLN A 344 4.69 88.69 -36.18
C GLN A 344 5.08 89.59 -37.36
N LYS A 345 4.93 89.10 -38.60
CA LYS A 345 5.16 89.90 -39.82
C LYS A 345 4.20 91.08 -39.95
N ARG A 346 2.94 90.95 -39.52
CA ARG A 346 2.00 92.10 -39.49
C ARG A 346 2.37 93.14 -38.44
N PHE A 347 2.94 92.74 -37.30
CA PHE A 347 3.49 93.71 -36.34
C PHE A 347 4.73 94.43 -36.87
N GLU A 348 5.60 93.74 -37.60
CA GLU A 348 6.75 94.34 -38.29
C GLU A 348 6.32 95.35 -39.38
N GLU A 349 5.32 95.00 -40.20
CA GLU A 349 4.70 95.92 -41.17
C GLU A 349 4.08 97.15 -40.49
N LEU A 350 3.35 96.98 -39.38
CA LEU A 350 2.74 98.07 -38.63
C LEU A 350 3.79 99.00 -37.99
N ALA A 351 4.88 98.45 -37.45
CA ALA A 351 6.00 99.24 -36.91
C ALA A 351 6.65 100.09 -38.01
N ALA A 352 6.89 99.50 -39.20
CA ALA A 352 7.44 100.22 -40.34
C ALA A 352 6.50 101.35 -40.84
N LEU A 353 5.18 101.11 -40.89
CA LEU A 353 4.20 102.14 -41.23
C LEU A 353 4.13 103.26 -40.20
N THR A 354 4.30 102.94 -38.91
CA THR A 354 4.28 103.92 -37.82
C THR A 354 5.47 104.89 -37.92
N ALA A 355 6.68 104.37 -38.14
CA ALA A 355 7.87 105.20 -38.34
C ALA A 355 7.78 106.13 -39.58
N VAL A 356 7.04 105.72 -40.62
CA VAL A 356 6.75 106.57 -41.79
C VAL A 356 5.76 107.69 -41.47
N ALA A 357 4.83 107.47 -40.53
CA ALA A 357 3.93 108.52 -40.06
C ALA A 357 4.66 109.56 -39.20
N GLU A 358 5.45 109.11 -38.21
CA GLU A 358 6.26 109.99 -37.34
C GLU A 358 7.19 110.90 -38.16
N LYS A 359 7.82 110.38 -39.22
CA LYS A 359 8.66 111.18 -40.12
C LYS A 359 7.87 112.29 -40.82
N ARG A 360 6.63 112.02 -41.25
CA ARG A 360 5.77 113.02 -41.92
C ARG A 360 5.30 114.11 -40.96
N ASP A 361 5.00 113.76 -39.71
CA ASP A 361 4.62 114.76 -38.71
C ASP A 361 5.78 115.72 -38.38
N ALA A 362 7.04 115.24 -38.40
CA ALA A 362 8.23 116.08 -38.31
C ALA A 362 8.36 117.04 -39.52
N GLU A 363 8.23 116.54 -40.75
CA GLU A 363 8.24 117.35 -41.98
C GLU A 363 7.13 118.44 -41.97
N CYS A 364 5.95 118.12 -41.42
CA CYS A 364 4.86 119.08 -41.24
C CYS A 364 5.11 120.14 -40.15
N GLN A 365 5.98 119.89 -39.17
CA GLN A 365 6.37 120.89 -38.17
C GLN A 365 7.37 121.91 -38.72
N GLU A 366 8.37 121.49 -39.50
CA GLU A 366 9.32 122.42 -40.15
C GLU A 366 8.62 123.39 -41.11
N LEU A 367 7.65 122.92 -41.89
CA LEU A 367 6.86 123.78 -42.79
C LEU A 367 6.01 124.81 -42.03
N LYS A 368 5.59 124.54 -40.79
CA LYS A 368 4.87 125.51 -39.95
C LYS A 368 5.78 126.63 -39.43
N THR A 369 6.99 126.31 -38.98
CA THR A 369 7.91 127.33 -38.43
C THR A 369 8.41 128.28 -39.52
N ALA A 370 8.65 127.77 -40.73
CA ALA A 370 8.98 128.58 -41.90
C ALA A 370 7.89 129.61 -42.26
N LEU A 371 6.61 129.24 -42.12
CA LEU A 371 5.47 130.09 -42.44
C LEU A 371 5.34 131.28 -41.47
N GLU A 372 5.51 131.06 -40.16
CA GLU A 372 5.49 132.12 -39.14
C GLU A 372 6.59 133.17 -39.40
N HIS A 373 7.80 132.69 -39.71
CA HIS A 373 8.97 133.55 -39.93
C HIS A 373 8.83 134.45 -41.18
N ALA A 374 7.98 134.08 -42.14
CA ALA A 374 7.65 134.90 -43.30
C ALA A 374 6.67 136.04 -42.97
N LYS A 375 5.68 135.82 -42.10
CA LYS A 375 4.65 136.82 -41.73
C LYS A 375 5.26 138.04 -41.03
N LEU A 376 6.14 137.80 -40.06
CA LEU A 376 6.82 138.86 -39.30
C LEU A 376 7.58 139.85 -40.21
N LYS A 377 8.18 139.33 -41.29
CA LYS A 377 8.96 140.13 -42.25
C LYS A 377 8.09 141.03 -43.16
N ALA A 378 6.79 140.75 -43.27
CA ALA A 378 5.84 141.58 -44.01
C ALA A 378 5.35 142.77 -43.17
N ASN A 379 4.92 142.54 -41.92
CA ASN A 379 4.34 143.58 -41.05
C ASN A 379 5.31 144.75 -40.76
N HIS A 380 6.62 144.52 -40.73
CA HIS A 380 7.58 145.59 -40.49
C HIS A 380 7.60 146.63 -41.64
N LYS A 381 7.22 146.22 -42.86
CA LYS A 381 7.34 147.04 -44.07
C LYS A 381 6.15 148.00 -44.30
N THR A 382 5.00 147.72 -43.70
CA THR A 382 3.78 148.56 -43.78
C THR A 382 3.73 149.69 -42.75
N VAL A 383 4.43 149.54 -41.61
CA VAL A 383 4.54 150.58 -40.57
C VAL A 383 5.39 151.77 -41.05
N ASP A 384 6.53 151.50 -41.69
CA ASP A 384 7.45 152.54 -42.21
C ASP A 384 6.79 153.44 -43.27
N GLN A 385 5.86 152.89 -44.07
CA GLN A 385 5.18 153.63 -45.12
C GLN A 385 4.06 154.53 -44.59
N THR A 386 3.38 154.13 -43.51
CA THR A 386 2.27 154.90 -42.93
C THR A 386 2.76 156.12 -42.15
N ALA A 387 3.91 156.04 -41.47
CA ALA A 387 4.53 157.20 -40.81
C ALA A 387 4.97 158.32 -41.78
N ARG A 388 5.28 157.98 -43.05
CA ARG A 388 5.76 158.93 -44.07
C ARG A 388 4.64 159.82 -44.62
N ILE A 389 3.41 159.31 -44.68
CA ILE A 389 2.23 160.00 -45.26
C ILE A 389 1.68 161.02 -44.25
N THR A 390 1.51 160.61 -43.00
CA THR A 390 0.95 161.45 -41.92
C THR A 390 1.75 162.71 -41.62
N ALA A 391 3.05 162.73 -41.93
CA ALA A 391 3.89 163.92 -41.75
C ALA A 391 3.60 165.02 -42.80
N LEU A 392 3.33 164.64 -44.05
CA LEU A 392 3.12 165.59 -45.15
C LEU A 392 1.71 166.22 -45.15
N GLU A 393 0.71 165.49 -44.65
CA GLU A 393 -0.66 166.01 -44.53
C GLU A 393 -0.81 167.10 -43.44
N ALA A 394 0.14 167.21 -42.51
CA ALA A 394 0.12 168.21 -41.44
C ALA A 394 0.57 169.60 -41.92
N GLU A 395 1.64 169.69 -42.71
CA GLU A 395 2.18 170.97 -43.21
C GLU A 395 1.23 171.70 -44.17
N LEU A 396 0.38 170.96 -44.88
CA LEU A 396 -0.65 171.52 -45.78
C LEU A 396 -1.75 172.24 -45.00
N ARG A 397 -2.35 171.58 -44.00
CA ARG A 397 -3.49 172.15 -43.25
C ARG A 397 -3.14 173.45 -42.52
N GLN A 398 -1.93 173.56 -41.99
CA GLN A 398 -1.47 174.75 -41.27
C GLN A 398 -1.36 176.01 -42.17
N LYS A 399 -1.28 175.85 -43.49
CA LYS A 399 -1.22 176.98 -44.44
C LYS A 399 -2.60 177.48 -44.86
N ASP A 400 -3.60 176.60 -44.98
CA ASP A 400 -4.95 176.97 -45.41
C ASP A 400 -5.74 177.74 -44.33
N GLU A 401 -5.61 177.36 -43.05
CA GLU A 401 -6.29 178.07 -41.94
C GLU A 401 -5.83 179.54 -41.77
N ASN A 402 -4.57 179.84 -42.11
CA ASN A 402 -4.02 181.19 -42.12
C ASN A 402 -4.59 182.08 -43.25
N ILE A 403 -5.15 181.49 -44.30
CA ILE A 403 -5.76 182.23 -45.42
C ILE A 403 -7.24 182.53 -45.11
N ALA A 404 -7.96 181.58 -44.51
CA ALA A 404 -9.38 181.74 -44.16
C ALA A 404 -9.63 182.86 -43.12
N THR A 405 -8.76 182.98 -42.12
CA THR A 405 -8.93 183.94 -41.01
C THR A 405 -8.88 185.41 -41.46
N ARG A 406 -7.87 185.80 -42.26
CA ARG A 406 -7.70 187.20 -42.72
C ARG A 406 -8.79 187.69 -43.67
N PHE A 407 -9.51 186.80 -44.35
CA PHE A 407 -10.64 187.19 -45.20
C PHE A 407 -11.87 187.65 -44.40
N ASN A 408 -12.03 187.19 -43.16
CA ASN A 408 -13.22 187.46 -42.36
C ASN A 408 -13.14 188.82 -41.63
N GLU A 409 -11.94 189.26 -41.23
CA GLU A 409 -11.72 190.55 -40.55
C GLU A 409 -12.05 191.74 -41.46
N LEU A 410 -11.70 191.67 -42.75
CA LEU A 410 -11.97 192.73 -43.73
C LEU A 410 -13.47 192.97 -43.95
N ALA A 411 -14.28 191.91 -43.92
CA ALA A 411 -15.73 192.01 -44.15
C ALA A 411 -16.48 192.81 -43.06
N ILE A 412 -15.92 192.89 -41.84
CA ILE A 412 -16.52 193.61 -40.71
C ILE A 412 -16.21 195.11 -40.82
N LEU A 413 -14.98 195.48 -41.18
CA LEU A 413 -14.56 196.87 -41.31
C LEU A 413 -15.28 197.62 -42.44
N THR A 414 -15.63 196.95 -43.54
CA THR A 414 -16.40 197.55 -44.65
C THR A 414 -17.74 198.13 -44.18
N ARG A 415 -18.50 197.40 -43.35
CA ARG A 415 -19.80 197.87 -42.83
C ARG A 415 -19.74 199.06 -41.88
N MET A 416 -18.58 199.34 -41.28
CA MET A 416 -18.43 200.48 -40.37
C MET A 416 -18.15 201.81 -41.10
N LEU A 417 -17.67 201.75 -42.35
CA LEU A 417 -17.33 202.96 -43.13
C LEU A 417 -18.53 203.51 -43.92
N GLU A 418 -19.43 202.65 -44.41
CA GLU A 418 -20.71 203.07 -45.03
C GLU A 418 -21.57 203.92 -44.07
N SER A 419 -21.36 203.77 -42.74
CA SER A 419 -22.02 204.61 -41.73
C SER A 419 -21.45 206.04 -41.62
N ARG A 420 -20.30 206.36 -42.23
CA ARG A 420 -19.68 207.72 -42.16
C ARG A 420 -19.73 208.51 -43.46
N ASP A 421 -20.28 207.94 -44.54
CA ASP A 421 -20.69 208.73 -45.71
C ASP A 421 -21.73 209.82 -45.35
N SER A 422 -22.51 209.61 -44.29
CA SER A 422 -23.49 210.58 -43.79
C SER A 422 -22.92 211.86 -43.18
N GLU A 423 -21.62 211.91 -42.84
CA GLU A 423 -21.01 213.11 -42.21
C GLU A 423 -20.16 213.93 -43.18
N ILE A 424 -19.27 213.31 -43.97
CA ILE A 424 -18.26 214.06 -44.73
C ILE A 424 -18.75 214.51 -46.11
N ALA A 425 -19.92 214.02 -46.55
CA ALA A 425 -20.72 214.67 -47.60
C ALA A 425 -21.06 216.15 -47.28
N SER A 426 -20.96 216.58 -46.02
CA SER A 426 -21.20 217.97 -45.61
C SER A 426 -19.98 218.92 -45.71
N LEU A 427 -18.77 218.43 -46.01
CA LEU A 427 -17.54 219.23 -45.82
C LEU A 427 -16.65 219.49 -47.05
N ASN A 428 -16.42 218.53 -47.97
CA ASN A 428 -15.50 218.72 -49.11
C ASN A 428 -15.92 217.86 -50.33
N ALA A 429 -16.71 218.30 -51.31
CA ALA A 429 -17.12 219.66 -51.73
C ALA A 429 -16.01 220.57 -52.30
N ALA A 430 -14.72 220.16 -52.28
CA ALA A 430 -13.60 221.07 -52.55
C ALA A 430 -12.43 220.55 -53.42
N LEU A 431 -12.35 219.24 -53.73
CA LEU A 431 -11.21 218.66 -54.47
C LEU A 431 -11.66 217.43 -55.29
N ALA A 432 -12.13 217.53 -56.53
CA ALA A 432 -11.46 218.04 -57.74
C ALA A 432 -10.27 217.18 -58.21
N GLU A 433 -10.54 216.32 -59.21
CA GLU A 433 -9.66 215.87 -60.31
C GLU A 433 -8.28 215.20 -60.04
N ALA A 434 -8.20 213.87 -60.16
CA ALA A 434 -7.12 213.17 -60.92
C ALA A 434 -7.39 211.67 -61.25
N LYS A 435 -7.52 211.35 -62.56
CA LYS A 435 -6.84 210.26 -63.36
C LYS A 435 -6.59 208.84 -62.74
N ARG A 436 -6.67 207.64 -63.36
CA ARG A 436 -7.22 206.97 -64.59
C ARG A 436 -6.34 205.69 -64.95
N ALA A 437 -6.93 204.44 -64.96
CA ALA A 437 -6.76 203.28 -65.92
C ALA A 437 -5.68 202.09 -65.91
N ALA A 438 -6.12 200.80 -66.14
CA ALA A 438 -5.70 199.73 -67.17
C ALA A 438 -5.06 198.25 -66.91
N ASN A 439 -5.67 197.11 -67.43
CA ASN A 439 -5.23 195.80 -68.18
C ASN A 439 -4.46 194.41 -67.72
N ARG A 440 -5.03 193.11 -67.88
CA ARG A 440 -4.67 191.68 -68.53
C ARG A 440 -3.54 190.42 -68.17
N ASN A 441 -3.72 189.06 -67.64
CA ASN A 441 -3.14 187.49 -67.80
C ASN A 441 -2.05 186.38 -66.96
N ALA A 442 -2.06 184.90 -66.89
CA ALA A 442 -1.02 183.70 -66.32
C ALA A 442 -1.18 181.95 -66.26
N ARG A 443 -0.20 180.85 -66.06
CA ARG A 443 -0.23 179.17 -65.82
C ARG A 443 1.04 178.00 -65.47
N PRO A 444 0.97 176.56 -65.09
CA PRO A 444 2.01 175.35 -64.63
C PRO A 444 1.97 173.61 -64.78
N ALA A 445 2.91 172.55 -64.32
CA ALA A 445 2.95 170.87 -64.35
C ALA A 445 4.05 169.72 -63.64
N GLU A 446 4.03 168.23 -63.59
CA GLU A 446 5.04 167.05 -62.92
C GLU A 446 5.25 165.33 -63.23
N ALA A 447 5.78 164.23 -62.39
CA ALA A 447 6.50 162.74 -62.63
C ALA A 447 6.40 161.17 -61.85
N ALA A 448 7.39 160.07 -61.73
CA ALA A 448 7.31 158.43 -61.44
C ALA A 448 8.47 157.25 -60.82
N PRO A 449 8.35 155.78 -60.61
CA PRO A 449 9.17 154.59 -59.76
C PRO A 449 9.64 152.94 -60.09
N ALA A 450 10.12 151.87 -59.20
CA ALA A 450 10.82 150.35 -59.39
C ALA A 450 10.88 148.92 -58.38
N VAL A 451 11.69 147.68 -58.49
CA VAL A 451 11.63 146.13 -57.83
C VAL A 451 12.85 144.93 -57.51
N SER A 452 12.77 143.55 -56.99
CA SER A 452 13.88 142.35 -56.61
C SER A 452 13.68 140.64 -56.24
N SER A 453 14.64 139.62 -55.81
CA SER A 453 14.67 137.96 -55.55
C SER A 453 15.73 137.03 -54.56
N ARG A 454 16.18 135.64 -54.26
CA ARG A 454 16.14 133.98 -54.49
C ARG A 454 17.13 132.75 -53.71
N GLU A 455 16.91 131.30 -53.55
CA GLU A 455 17.72 129.83 -53.29
C GLU A 455 18.12 128.88 -51.91
N LYS A 456 18.62 127.52 -51.51
CA LYS A 456 19.08 125.92 -51.74
C LYS A 456 19.50 124.86 -50.44
N ALA A 457 19.99 123.51 -50.10
CA ALA A 457 20.32 121.89 -50.36
C ALA A 457 21.06 120.86 -49.16
N ILE A 458 21.48 119.46 -48.85
CA ILE A 458 21.45 117.81 -49.00
C ILE A 458 22.35 116.62 -48.06
N PRO A 459 22.25 115.15 -47.93
CA PRO A 459 22.88 113.97 -46.94
C PRO A 459 23.27 112.27 -47.16
N SER A 460 23.80 111.25 -46.23
CA SER A 460 24.19 109.62 -46.29
C SER A 460 24.66 108.57 -44.98
N VAL A 461 25.11 107.19 -44.62
CA VAL A 461 25.45 105.56 -44.85
C VAL A 461 25.78 104.47 -43.53
N VAL A 462 26.22 103.10 -43.14
CA VAL A 462 26.73 101.50 -43.36
C VAL A 462 26.83 100.36 -42.05
N GLU A 463 27.29 99.00 -41.69
CA GLU A 463 27.77 97.44 -42.03
C GLU A 463 28.19 96.16 -40.88
N PRO A 464 28.38 94.70 -41.00
CA PRO A 464 28.57 93.42 -39.95
C PRO A 464 29.36 91.86 -40.05
N VAL A 465 29.50 90.75 -39.08
CA VAL A 465 30.16 89.20 -39.05
C VAL A 465 29.94 87.98 -37.84
N ALA A 466 30.37 86.63 -37.39
CA ALA A 466 31.25 85.22 -37.43
C ALA A 466 30.80 83.77 -36.55
N VAL A 467 31.27 82.44 -36.06
CA VAL A 467 32.40 81.24 -35.78
C VAL A 467 32.09 79.54 -35.41
N LYS A 468 32.90 78.49 -34.75
CA LYS A 468 32.80 76.81 -34.67
C LYS A 468 33.02 75.52 -33.51
N PRO A 469 34.01 74.45 -33.31
CA PRO A 469 34.03 72.79 -33.10
C PRO A 469 34.36 71.67 -31.82
N GLU A 470 34.60 70.22 -31.90
CA GLU A 470 34.45 68.89 -30.91
C GLU A 470 35.33 67.37 -30.81
N PRO A 471 35.22 66.24 -29.84
CA PRO A 471 36.05 64.84 -29.50
C PRO A 471 35.57 63.33 -28.75
N GLU A 472 36.30 62.05 -28.48
CA GLU A 472 35.97 60.59 -27.73
C GLU A 472 36.98 59.21 -27.33
N PRO A 473 36.72 57.95 -26.58
CA PRO A 473 37.59 56.66 -25.97
C PRO A 473 37.27 54.95 -25.78
N MET A 474 37.97 53.88 -25.02
CA MET A 474 37.81 52.22 -24.88
C MET A 474 38.54 51.07 -23.78
N ALA A 475 38.28 49.62 -23.54
CA ALA A 475 38.95 48.43 -22.58
C ALA A 475 38.68 46.69 -22.50
N SER A 476 39.35 45.62 -21.73
CA SER A 476 39.12 43.97 -21.58
C SER A 476 39.83 42.74 -20.55
N ALA A 477 39.52 41.30 -20.49
CA ALA A 477 39.97 39.78 -19.97
C ALA A 477 40.29 39.01 -18.50
N LYS A 478 40.04 37.65 -18.15
CA LYS A 478 40.17 36.89 -16.75
C LYS A 478 40.38 35.25 -16.53
N PRO A 479 40.66 34.57 -15.30
CA PRO A 479 41.08 33.08 -14.96
C PRO A 479 40.59 32.17 -13.66
N SER A 480 41.08 30.90 -13.28
CA SER A 480 40.72 29.95 -12.06
C SER A 480 41.71 28.79 -11.50
N PRO A 481 41.80 28.31 -10.17
CA PRO A 481 41.21 27.02 -9.58
C PRO A 481 40.94 26.90 -7.99
N GLN A 482 40.84 25.68 -7.37
CA GLN A 482 40.29 25.23 -6.00
C GLN A 482 41.28 25.22 -4.76
N PRO A 483 41.07 24.61 -3.51
CA PRO A 483 39.98 23.77 -2.88
C PRO A 483 39.65 23.88 -1.34
N GLY A 484 38.69 23.06 -0.81
CA GLY A 484 38.41 22.75 0.62
C GLY A 484 36.92 22.88 1.06
N VAL A 485 36.31 22.17 2.03
CA VAL A 485 36.74 21.17 3.06
C VAL A 485 35.61 20.13 3.34
N ARG A 486 35.97 18.96 3.91
CA ARG A 486 35.17 17.79 4.34
C ARG A 486 33.86 18.04 5.13
N ALA A 487 32.90 17.09 5.00
CA ALA A 487 32.24 16.42 6.13
C ALA A 487 31.70 15.03 5.72
N ALA A 488 31.69 14.05 6.64
CA ALA A 488 31.07 12.72 6.43
C ALA A 488 30.66 12.07 7.76
N SER A 489 29.42 11.55 7.84
CA SER A 489 28.87 10.75 8.94
C SER A 489 27.61 10.04 8.43
N ALA A 490 27.65 8.75 8.10
CA ALA A 490 27.55 7.61 9.01
C ALA A 490 26.14 7.46 9.63
N ALA A 491 25.45 6.38 9.25
CA ALA A 491 24.09 6.06 9.69
C ALA A 491 24.08 5.08 10.87
N SER A 492 23.10 5.20 11.78
CA SER A 492 22.82 4.15 12.77
C SER A 492 21.47 4.27 13.48
N ARG A 493 20.81 3.10 13.59
CA ARG A 493 19.98 2.63 14.72
C ARG A 493 18.68 3.40 15.06
N TRP A 494 17.56 2.78 14.68
CA TRP A 494 16.49 2.46 15.64
C TRP A 494 16.35 0.94 15.71
N ALA A 495 16.10 0.38 16.90
CA ALA A 495 16.01 -1.06 17.13
C ALA A 495 15.14 -1.40 18.35
N ILE A 496 13.91 -1.82 18.11
CA ILE A 496 12.99 -2.42 19.10
C ILE A 496 12.21 -3.52 18.38
N GLY A 497 11.96 -4.66 19.05
CA GLY A 497 11.08 -5.73 18.55
C GLY A 497 11.79 -7.01 18.11
N HIS A 498 12.08 -7.91 19.05
CA HIS A 498 12.50 -9.28 18.74
C HIS A 498 11.28 -10.11 18.28
N PHE A 499 11.20 -10.46 17.00
CA PHE A 499 10.17 -11.37 16.44
C PHE A 499 10.77 -12.74 16.06
N PRO A 500 10.10 -13.87 16.35
CA PRO A 500 10.67 -15.22 16.19
C PRO A 500 10.60 -15.75 14.74
N PHE A 501 11.40 -15.18 13.83
CA PHE A 501 11.35 -15.48 12.38
C PHE A 501 12.00 -16.80 11.92
N GLY A 502 12.51 -17.64 12.83
CA GLY A 502 13.25 -18.87 12.52
C GLY A 502 12.37 -19.99 11.97
N ALA A 503 11.58 -20.62 12.84
CA ALA A 503 10.86 -21.86 12.55
C ALA A 503 9.95 -21.82 11.30
N GLU A 504 9.37 -20.66 11.00
CA GLU A 504 8.47 -20.48 9.85
C GLU A 504 9.21 -20.42 8.50
N ARG A 505 10.49 -20.01 8.47
CA ARG A 505 11.31 -20.10 7.26
C ARG A 505 11.59 -21.55 6.87
N ASP A 506 11.83 -22.42 7.84
CA ASP A 506 12.19 -23.82 7.57
C ASP A 506 10.96 -24.69 7.25
N LYS A 507 9.81 -24.45 7.91
CA LYS A 507 8.51 -25.00 7.48
C LYS A 507 8.20 -24.68 6.01
N ARG A 508 8.51 -23.46 5.55
CA ARG A 508 8.33 -23.05 4.14
C ARG A 508 9.32 -23.70 3.17
N LYS A 509 10.56 -23.97 3.59
CA LYS A 509 11.53 -24.76 2.79
C LYS A 509 11.04 -26.20 2.63
N GLU A 510 10.65 -26.86 3.71
CA GLU A 510 10.26 -28.27 3.66
C GLU A 510 8.92 -28.47 2.90
N ARG A 511 7.93 -27.57 3.08
CA ARG A 511 6.73 -27.57 2.23
C ARG A 511 7.05 -27.43 0.73
N ARG A 512 8.04 -26.62 0.35
CA ARG A 512 8.51 -26.51 -1.05
C ARG A 512 9.21 -27.78 -1.52
N ARG A 513 10.08 -28.39 -0.70
CA ARG A 513 10.78 -29.66 -0.99
C ARG A 513 9.80 -30.81 -1.17
N LEU A 514 8.82 -30.94 -0.28
CA LEU A 514 7.80 -32.00 -0.32
C LEU A 514 6.84 -31.82 -1.51
N ARG A 515 6.44 -30.57 -1.83
CA ARG A 515 5.69 -30.27 -3.05
C ARG A 515 6.48 -30.64 -4.31
N ARG A 516 7.80 -30.37 -4.34
CA ARG A 516 8.66 -30.75 -5.47
C ARG A 516 8.75 -32.28 -5.61
N LYS A 517 9.05 -33.01 -4.53
CA LYS A 517 9.03 -34.49 -4.51
C LYS A 517 7.72 -35.11 -5.00
N ARG A 518 6.58 -34.51 -4.66
CA ARG A 518 5.27 -34.98 -5.12
C ARG A 518 5.03 -34.67 -6.59
N LEU A 519 5.48 -33.52 -7.11
CA LEU A 519 5.40 -33.21 -8.55
C LEU A 519 6.35 -34.11 -9.36
N GLU A 520 7.55 -34.38 -8.84
CA GLU A 520 8.51 -35.36 -9.39
C GLU A 520 7.82 -36.74 -9.52
N ALA A 521 7.17 -37.24 -8.46
CA ALA A 521 6.48 -38.54 -8.46
C ALA A 521 5.20 -38.59 -9.34
N VAL A 522 4.50 -37.47 -9.55
CA VAL A 522 3.38 -37.41 -10.51
C VAL A 522 3.90 -37.57 -11.93
N ALA A 523 4.92 -36.79 -12.31
CA ALA A 523 5.51 -36.86 -13.64
C ALA A 523 6.12 -38.23 -13.96
N GLU A 524 6.63 -38.93 -12.94
CA GLU A 524 7.20 -40.28 -13.07
C GLU A 524 6.13 -41.35 -13.34
N ILE A 525 4.91 -41.19 -12.80
CA ILE A 525 3.74 -42.02 -13.13
C ILE A 525 3.16 -41.62 -14.49
N GLU A 526 2.96 -40.33 -14.73
CA GLU A 526 2.36 -39.75 -15.94
C GLU A 526 3.21 -39.98 -17.21
N ALA A 527 4.52 -40.21 -17.06
CA ALA A 527 5.44 -40.60 -18.14
C ALA A 527 5.68 -42.12 -18.23
N SER A 528 4.98 -42.95 -17.45
CA SER A 528 5.14 -44.40 -17.46
C SER A 528 4.13 -45.09 -18.40
N GLU A 529 4.56 -46.17 -19.07
CA GLU A 529 3.70 -46.99 -19.95
C GLU A 529 2.58 -47.74 -19.19
N TRP A 530 2.61 -47.67 -17.85
CA TRP A 530 1.72 -48.39 -16.94
C TRP A 530 0.56 -47.52 -16.40
N PHE A 531 0.51 -46.23 -16.77
CA PHE A 531 -0.56 -45.31 -16.40
C PHE A 531 -1.21 -44.71 -17.65
N ASP A 532 -2.48 -45.04 -17.89
CA ASP A 532 -3.25 -44.46 -18.99
C ASP A 532 -4.24 -43.42 -18.44
N ALA A 533 -3.92 -42.15 -18.66
CA ALA A 533 -4.72 -41.02 -18.19
C ALA A 533 -6.13 -40.97 -18.78
N GLN A 534 -6.33 -41.45 -20.02
CA GLN A 534 -7.64 -41.48 -20.65
C GLN A 534 -8.46 -42.67 -20.12
N TRP A 535 -7.89 -43.87 -20.16
CA TRP A 535 -8.54 -45.07 -19.64
C TRP A 535 -8.90 -44.93 -18.16
N TYR A 536 -8.04 -44.32 -17.34
CA TYR A 536 -8.32 -44.08 -15.92
C TYR A 536 -9.56 -43.19 -15.71
N LEU A 537 -9.74 -42.15 -16.52
CA LEU A 537 -10.91 -41.26 -16.44
C LEU A 537 -12.18 -41.88 -17.03
N GLU A 538 -12.06 -42.72 -18.07
CA GLU A 538 -13.17 -43.51 -18.59
C GLU A 538 -13.61 -44.61 -17.60
N ARG A 539 -12.65 -45.24 -16.92
CA ARG A 539 -12.86 -46.30 -15.92
C ARG A 539 -13.41 -45.78 -14.60
N TYR A 540 -13.07 -44.55 -14.22
CA TYR A 540 -13.47 -43.90 -12.97
C TYR A 540 -14.17 -42.54 -13.21
N PRO A 541 -15.46 -42.55 -13.61
CA PRO A 541 -16.22 -41.32 -13.92
C PRO A 541 -16.49 -40.41 -12.73
N ASP A 542 -16.24 -40.86 -11.50
CA ASP A 542 -16.21 -40.03 -10.30
C ASP A 542 -15.01 -39.05 -10.34
N ILE A 543 -13.85 -39.53 -10.79
CA ILE A 543 -12.62 -38.72 -10.90
C ILE A 543 -12.70 -37.77 -12.11
N ALA A 544 -13.29 -38.21 -13.22
CA ALA A 544 -13.53 -37.37 -14.41
C ALA A 544 -14.48 -36.18 -14.15
N ARG A 545 -15.26 -36.21 -13.05
CA ARG A 545 -16.16 -35.12 -12.64
C ARG A 545 -15.55 -34.21 -11.58
N ASP A 546 -14.40 -34.56 -11.00
CA ASP A 546 -13.74 -33.76 -9.98
C ASP A 546 -12.98 -32.57 -10.61
N PRO A 547 -13.15 -31.33 -10.10
CA PRO A 547 -12.57 -30.14 -10.72
C PRO A 547 -11.03 -30.07 -10.61
N ASP A 548 -10.40 -30.73 -9.64
CA ASP A 548 -8.95 -30.77 -9.46
C ASP A 548 -8.34 -32.03 -10.07
N TYR A 549 -8.92 -33.20 -9.80
CA TYR A 549 -8.40 -34.50 -10.21
C TYR A 549 -8.76 -34.89 -11.65
N GLY A 550 -9.89 -34.44 -12.19
CA GLY A 550 -10.23 -34.64 -13.60
C GLY A 550 -9.27 -33.94 -14.57
N LYS A 551 -8.47 -32.98 -14.08
CA LYS A 551 -7.38 -32.33 -14.83
C LYS A 551 -5.99 -32.93 -14.57
N ASN A 552 -5.86 -33.84 -13.60
CA ASN A 552 -4.60 -34.54 -13.31
C ASN A 552 -4.88 -35.91 -12.64
N PRO A 553 -5.22 -36.93 -13.43
CA PRO A 553 -5.58 -38.25 -12.90
C PRO A 553 -4.38 -38.97 -12.25
N ALA A 554 -3.15 -38.72 -12.71
CA ALA A 554 -1.94 -39.25 -12.08
C ALA A 554 -1.79 -38.75 -10.62
N LEU A 555 -2.13 -37.49 -10.35
CA LEU A 555 -2.17 -36.93 -8.99
C LEU A 555 -3.30 -37.51 -8.12
N HIS A 556 -4.41 -37.95 -8.73
CA HIS A 556 -5.42 -38.72 -8.00
C HIS A 556 -4.88 -40.09 -7.60
N TYR A 557 -4.39 -40.83 -8.59
CA TYR A 557 -3.90 -42.19 -8.45
C TYR A 557 -2.76 -42.29 -7.42
N LEU A 558 -1.78 -41.38 -7.50
CA LEU A 558 -0.65 -41.30 -6.55
C LEU A 558 -1.08 -41.09 -5.09
N LYS A 559 -2.18 -40.35 -4.86
CA LYS A 559 -2.63 -39.97 -3.50
C LYS A 559 -3.62 -40.95 -2.89
N PHE A 560 -4.48 -41.52 -3.73
CA PHE A 560 -5.67 -42.24 -3.32
C PHE A 560 -5.84 -43.51 -4.14
N GLY A 561 -5.93 -43.39 -5.47
CA GLY A 561 -6.31 -44.51 -6.35
C GLY A 561 -5.53 -45.81 -6.13
N GLY A 562 -4.20 -45.75 -6.06
CA GLY A 562 -3.39 -46.95 -5.82
C GLY A 562 -3.52 -47.56 -4.42
N PHE A 563 -3.97 -46.78 -3.42
CA PHE A 563 -4.29 -47.27 -2.07
C PHE A 563 -5.76 -47.68 -1.92
N GLU A 564 -6.62 -47.23 -2.83
CA GLU A 564 -8.02 -47.65 -2.97
C GLU A 564 -8.16 -48.93 -3.82
N GLY A 565 -7.07 -49.54 -4.27
CA GLY A 565 -7.09 -50.68 -5.18
C GLY A 565 -7.65 -50.37 -6.58
N ARG A 566 -7.63 -49.08 -6.99
CA ARG A 566 -7.97 -48.69 -8.37
C ARG A 566 -6.78 -48.94 -9.28
N ASN A 567 -7.02 -49.44 -10.49
CA ASN A 567 -5.94 -49.73 -11.43
C ASN A 567 -5.55 -48.48 -12.24
N PRO A 568 -4.26 -48.22 -12.51
CA PRO A 568 -3.78 -47.10 -13.32
C PRO A 568 -3.94 -47.31 -14.84
N SER A 569 -4.05 -48.56 -15.30
CA SER A 569 -4.18 -48.94 -16.70
C SER A 569 -4.73 -50.38 -16.83
N PRO A 570 -5.00 -50.89 -18.04
CA PRO A 570 -5.26 -52.32 -18.30
C PRO A 570 -4.06 -53.26 -18.11
N TYR A 571 -2.90 -52.75 -17.66
CA TYR A 571 -1.63 -53.49 -17.64
C TYR A 571 -1.00 -53.61 -16.24
N PHE A 572 -1.70 -53.14 -15.20
CA PHE A 572 -1.23 -53.16 -13.83
C PHE A 572 -2.42 -53.17 -12.86
N ASP A 573 -2.61 -54.26 -12.10
CA ASP A 573 -3.63 -54.35 -11.05
C ASP A 573 -3.05 -53.95 -9.70
N SER A 574 -3.56 -52.87 -9.12
CA SER A 574 -3.02 -52.30 -7.88
C SER A 574 -3.43 -53.08 -6.62
N ALA A 575 -4.48 -53.89 -6.68
CA ALA A 575 -4.87 -54.77 -5.58
C ALA A 575 -4.05 -56.06 -5.61
N ALA A 576 -3.97 -56.73 -6.76
CA ALA A 576 -3.18 -57.95 -6.93
C ALA A 576 -1.68 -57.72 -6.70
N TYR A 577 -1.14 -56.56 -7.12
CA TYR A 577 0.26 -56.21 -6.84
C TYR A 577 0.53 -56.08 -5.33
N LEU A 578 -0.39 -55.53 -4.53
CA LEU A 578 -0.24 -55.44 -3.08
C LEU A 578 -0.48 -56.79 -2.37
N GLU A 579 -1.41 -57.61 -2.87
CA GLU A 579 -1.69 -58.95 -2.35
C GLU A 579 -0.50 -59.91 -2.55
N VAL A 580 0.16 -59.86 -3.72
CA VAL A 580 1.35 -60.67 -4.01
C VAL A 580 2.62 -60.10 -3.38
N TYR A 581 2.67 -58.79 -3.12
CA TYR A 581 3.80 -58.11 -2.49
C TYR A 581 3.42 -57.33 -1.20
N PRO A 582 3.09 -58.01 -0.09
CA PRO A 582 2.73 -57.35 1.18
C PRO A 582 3.85 -56.49 1.79
N ASP A 583 5.10 -56.73 1.41
CA ASP A 583 6.23 -55.87 1.80
C ASP A 583 6.07 -54.44 1.24
N VAL A 584 5.48 -54.29 0.05
CA VAL A 584 5.14 -52.99 -0.54
C VAL A 584 4.02 -52.31 0.23
N GLU A 585 2.97 -53.05 0.62
CA GLU A 585 1.91 -52.51 1.48
C GLU A 585 2.49 -51.97 2.81
N MET A 586 3.40 -52.72 3.43
CA MET A 586 4.11 -52.31 4.64
C MET A 586 4.99 -51.05 4.46
N THR A 587 5.44 -50.72 3.24
CA THR A 587 6.17 -49.46 2.99
C THR A 587 5.26 -48.21 2.96
N GLY A 588 3.96 -48.38 2.70
CA GLY A 588 3.04 -47.27 2.43
C GLY A 588 3.36 -46.47 1.16
N ILE A 589 4.17 -47.00 0.24
CA ILE A 589 4.43 -46.41 -1.07
C ILE A 589 3.29 -46.81 -2.03
N ASN A 590 2.90 -45.90 -2.93
CA ASN A 590 1.91 -46.18 -3.96
C ASN A 590 2.40 -47.35 -4.86
N PRO A 591 1.57 -48.38 -5.15
CA PRO A 591 2.04 -49.64 -5.73
C PRO A 591 2.73 -49.48 -7.09
N LEU A 592 2.16 -48.69 -8.01
CA LEU A 592 2.83 -48.44 -9.29
C LEU A 592 4.11 -47.61 -9.13
N LEU A 593 4.15 -46.63 -8.21
CA LEU A 593 5.37 -45.87 -7.95
C LEU A 593 6.50 -46.75 -7.38
N HIS A 594 6.16 -47.75 -6.57
CA HIS A 594 7.10 -48.77 -6.13
C HIS A 594 7.56 -49.64 -7.31
N PHE A 595 6.63 -50.10 -8.14
CA PHE A 595 6.93 -50.93 -9.31
C PHE A 595 7.90 -50.23 -10.28
N ILE A 596 7.60 -48.99 -10.68
CA ILE A 596 8.43 -48.17 -11.59
C ILE A 596 9.84 -47.99 -11.04
N ARG A 597 9.97 -47.68 -9.74
CA ARG A 597 11.26 -47.35 -9.14
C ARG A 597 12.09 -48.58 -8.84
N ASP A 598 11.51 -49.60 -8.21
CA ASP A 598 12.27 -50.64 -7.55
C ASP A 598 11.79 -52.04 -7.99
N GLY A 599 10.48 -52.26 -8.14
CA GLY A 599 9.92 -53.55 -8.59
C GLY A 599 10.47 -54.05 -9.94
N ILE A 600 10.68 -53.17 -10.92
CA ILE A 600 11.29 -53.51 -12.22
C ILE A 600 12.74 -54.02 -12.05
N LYS A 601 13.51 -53.49 -11.08
CA LYS A 601 14.88 -53.93 -10.81
C LYS A 601 14.92 -55.26 -10.05
N GLU A 602 13.88 -55.52 -9.27
CA GLU A 602 13.69 -56.72 -8.44
C GLU A 602 13.02 -57.88 -9.22
N ASN A 603 12.75 -57.69 -10.52
CA ASN A 603 12.01 -58.63 -11.38
C ASN A 603 10.62 -59.00 -10.84
N ARG A 604 9.92 -58.05 -10.20
CA ARG A 604 8.51 -58.20 -9.83
C ARG A 604 7.64 -58.13 -11.09
N GLU A 605 6.48 -58.79 -11.06
CA GLU A 605 5.51 -58.75 -12.17
C GLU A 605 4.46 -57.64 -11.93
N PRO A 606 3.94 -56.99 -13.00
CA PRO A 606 2.98 -55.88 -12.89
C PRO A 606 1.55 -56.31 -12.59
N MET A 607 1.24 -57.61 -12.69
CA MET A 607 -0.11 -58.20 -12.52
C MET A 607 -1.18 -57.57 -13.44
N PRO A 608 -1.13 -57.80 -14.76
CA PRO A 608 -2.09 -57.24 -15.74
C PRO A 608 -3.44 -57.99 -15.78
#